data_AF-A0A3D3PI87-F1
#
_entry.id   AF-A0A3D3PI87-F1
#
_cell.length_a   1.000
_cell.length_b   1.000
_cell.length_c   1.000
_cell.angle_alpha   90.00
_cell.angle_beta   90.00
_cell.angle_gamma   90.00
#
_symmetry.space_group_name_H-M   'P 1'
#
loop_
_entity.id
_entity.type
_entity.pdbx_description
1 polymer ?
#
loop_
_entity_poly.entity_id
_entity_poly.type
_entity_poly.pdbx_seq_one_letter_code
_entity_poly.pdbx_strand_id
1 'polypeptide(L)'
;MSKSEGNLEAPTRHALDWKSADFYSQDSLNKELERVFDICHGCRRCVSLCGAFPTLFDLVDGSSTMEVDGVDKKDFRKVVDQCYLCDVCYMTKCPYTPPHPWNVDFPHLMLRAKAVKFENGEVHFRDKFLSNTDALGSLAGIPIVTQTVNAVNKTKLARGMMEDAIG
;
A
#
# COMPACT_ATOMS: atom_id res chain seq x y z
N MET A 1 -15.62 21.86 -19.11
CA MET A 1 -14.66 21.25 -18.15
C MET A 1 -13.88 22.39 -17.52
N SER A 2 -13.90 22.51 -16.20
CA SER A 2 -13.16 23.54 -15.48
C SER A 2 -11.67 23.46 -15.84
N LYS A 3 -11.04 24.61 -16.10
CA LYS A 3 -9.58 24.73 -16.38
C LYS A 3 -8.76 24.81 -15.08
N SER A 4 -9.34 24.45 -13.94
CA SER A 4 -8.66 24.44 -12.64
C SER A 4 -7.91 23.13 -12.40
N GLU A 5 -6.76 23.22 -11.74
CA GLU A 5 -6.03 22.04 -11.27
C GLU A 5 -6.85 21.31 -10.20
N GLY A 6 -7.05 19.99 -10.33
CA GLY A 6 -7.96 19.21 -9.47
C GLY A 6 -7.55 19.11 -8.00
N ASN A 7 -6.35 19.60 -7.63
CA ASN A 7 -5.88 19.63 -6.25
C ASN A 7 -6.24 20.91 -5.49
N LEU A 8 -6.89 21.89 -6.13
CA LEU A 8 -7.20 23.18 -5.51
C LEU A 8 -8.42 23.12 -4.57
N GLU A 9 -9.24 22.08 -4.69
CA GLU A 9 -10.42 21.83 -3.87
C GLU A 9 -10.29 20.46 -3.19
N ALA A 10 -11.06 20.26 -2.12
CA ALA A 10 -11.10 18.97 -1.45
C ALA A 10 -11.64 17.89 -2.42
N PRO A 11 -10.90 16.80 -2.64
CA PRO A 11 -11.33 15.78 -3.59
C PRO A 11 -12.53 14.99 -3.04
N THR A 12 -13.41 14.56 -3.94
CA THR A 12 -14.58 13.74 -3.55
C THR A 12 -14.18 12.28 -3.41
N ARG A 13 -14.27 11.72 -2.21
CA ARG A 13 -13.97 10.29 -1.99
C ARG A 13 -15.19 9.41 -2.25
N HIS A 14 -15.08 8.52 -3.23
CA HIS A 14 -16.09 7.51 -3.52
C HIS A 14 -15.86 6.24 -2.69
N ALA A 15 -16.94 5.62 -2.19
CA ALA A 15 -16.83 4.36 -1.46
C ALA A 15 -16.34 3.24 -2.39
N LEU A 16 -15.43 2.39 -1.88
CA LEU A 16 -14.99 1.20 -2.57
C LEU A 16 -16.14 0.18 -2.67
N ASP A 17 -16.39 -0.35 -3.87
CA ASP A 17 -17.39 -1.39 -4.10
C ASP A 17 -16.84 -2.79 -3.78
N TRP A 18 -16.41 -2.97 -2.52
CA TRP A 18 -15.74 -4.19 -2.03
C TRP A 18 -16.65 -5.43 -1.98
N LYS A 19 -17.96 -5.25 -2.15
CA LYS A 19 -18.93 -6.34 -2.19
C LYS A 19 -19.16 -6.88 -3.59
N SER A 20 -18.69 -6.18 -4.63
CA SER A 20 -18.79 -6.66 -5.99
C SER A 20 -17.86 -7.85 -6.24
N ALA A 21 -18.28 -8.74 -7.14
CA ALA A 21 -17.45 -9.87 -7.56
C ALA A 21 -16.15 -9.40 -8.27
N ASP A 22 -16.18 -8.23 -8.90
CA ASP A 22 -15.02 -7.69 -9.63
C ASP A 22 -13.96 -7.09 -8.70
N PHE A 23 -14.31 -6.73 -7.45
CA PHE A 23 -13.36 -6.10 -6.54
C PHE A 23 -12.10 -6.94 -6.33
N TYR A 24 -12.25 -8.26 -6.21
CA TYR A 24 -11.16 -9.20 -5.98
C TYR A 24 -10.56 -9.81 -7.27
N SER A 25 -11.01 -9.38 -8.45
CA SER A 25 -10.48 -9.84 -9.73
C SER A 25 -9.06 -9.30 -9.96
N GLN A 26 -8.08 -10.20 -10.09
CA GLN A 26 -6.68 -9.83 -10.38
C GLN A 26 -6.55 -9.09 -11.72
N ASP A 27 -7.31 -9.49 -12.73
CA ASP A 27 -7.26 -8.87 -14.06
C ASP A 27 -7.83 -7.45 -14.05
N SER A 28 -8.96 -7.25 -13.35
CA SER A 28 -9.55 -5.92 -13.17
C SER A 28 -8.63 -5.01 -12.36
N LEU A 29 -8.02 -5.55 -11.29
CA LEU A 29 -7.03 -4.83 -10.50
C LEU A 29 -5.82 -4.42 -11.35
N ASN A 30 -5.24 -5.34 -12.12
CA ASN A 30 -4.07 -5.07 -12.95
C ASN A 30 -4.35 -3.99 -14.01
N LYS A 31 -5.54 -4.02 -14.64
CA LYS A 31 -5.95 -2.98 -15.59
C LYS A 31 -6.02 -1.60 -14.96
N GLU A 32 -6.56 -1.52 -13.74
CA GLU A 32 -6.68 -0.24 -13.04
C GLU A 32 -5.34 0.25 -12.48
N LEU A 33 -4.48 -0.66 -12.01
CA LEU A 33 -3.08 -0.36 -11.65
C LEU A 33 -2.32 0.22 -12.83
N GLU A 34 -2.39 -0.45 -13.99
CA GLU A 34 -1.74 -0.02 -15.23
C GLU A 34 -2.22 1.39 -15.62
N ARG A 35 -3.53 1.64 -15.64
CA ARG A 35 -4.11 2.96 -15.95
C ARG A 35 -3.63 4.06 -15.00
N VAL A 36 -3.65 3.81 -13.69
CA VAL A 36 -3.25 4.82 -12.69
C VAL A 36 -1.74 5.03 -12.71
N PHE A 37 -0.96 3.97 -12.90
CA PHE A 37 0.50 4.05 -12.99
C PHE A 37 0.95 4.82 -14.24
N ASP A 38 0.26 4.65 -15.37
CA ASP A 38 0.49 5.42 -16.59
C ASP A 38 0.27 6.93 -16.36
N ILE A 39 -0.85 7.29 -15.74
CA ILE A 39 -1.13 8.68 -15.34
C ILE A 39 -0.07 9.21 -14.36
N CYS A 40 0.36 8.39 -13.40
CA CYS A 40 1.38 8.76 -12.43
C CYS A 40 2.75 8.97 -13.10
N HIS A 41 3.12 8.10 -14.03
CA HIS A 41 4.35 8.19 -14.81
C HIS A 41 4.35 9.44 -15.69
N GLY A 42 3.21 9.79 -16.30
CA GLY A 42 3.09 10.98 -17.15
C GLY A 42 3.29 12.30 -16.39
N CYS A 43 2.92 12.38 -15.11
CA CYS A 43 3.04 13.63 -14.34
C CYS A 43 4.20 13.68 -13.33
N ARG A 44 4.64 12.54 -12.79
CA ARG A 44 5.70 12.35 -11.76
C ARG A 44 5.68 13.28 -10.53
N ARG A 45 4.59 14.01 -10.29
CA ARG A 45 4.47 15.04 -9.23
C ARG A 45 4.64 14.52 -7.80
N CYS A 46 4.40 13.24 -7.58
CA CYS A 46 4.37 12.65 -6.24
C CYS A 46 5.70 12.04 -5.78
N VAL A 47 6.77 12.15 -6.59
CA VAL A 47 8.07 11.49 -6.35
C VAL A 47 8.65 11.72 -4.95
N SER A 48 8.45 12.91 -4.38
CA SER A 48 9.01 13.31 -3.08
C SER A 48 8.15 12.96 -1.87
N LEU A 49 6.96 12.36 -2.06
CA LEU A 49 6.01 12.15 -0.97
C LEU A 49 6.17 10.82 -0.24
N CYS A 50 6.53 9.75 -0.96
CA CYS A 50 6.44 8.38 -0.47
C CYS A 50 7.26 7.45 -1.38
N GLY A 51 7.80 6.35 -0.82
CA GLY A 51 8.60 5.36 -1.55
C GLY A 51 7.89 4.63 -2.70
N ALA A 52 6.56 4.66 -2.77
CA ALA A 52 5.80 4.05 -3.86
C ALA A 52 6.10 4.67 -5.22
N PHE A 53 6.23 6.01 -5.28
CA PHE A 53 6.43 6.70 -6.56
C PHE A 53 7.83 6.52 -7.14
N PRO A 54 8.94 6.68 -6.37
CA PRO A 54 10.26 6.28 -6.85
C PRO A 54 10.30 4.83 -7.33
N THR A 55 9.72 3.90 -6.55
CA THR A 55 9.66 2.48 -6.95
C THR A 55 8.94 2.29 -8.28
N LEU A 56 7.81 2.99 -8.50
CA LEU A 56 7.11 2.94 -9.78
C LEU A 56 7.97 3.48 -10.91
N PHE A 57 8.60 4.63 -10.72
CA PHE A 57 9.39 5.27 -11.77
C PHE A 57 10.65 4.48 -12.10
N ASP A 58 11.33 3.88 -11.11
CA ASP A 58 12.47 3.00 -11.33
C ASP A 58 12.08 1.75 -12.14
N LEU A 59 10.90 1.17 -11.87
CA LEU A 59 10.38 0.04 -12.66
C LEU A 59 10.12 0.43 -14.12
N VAL A 60 9.53 1.60 -14.35
CA VAL A 60 9.24 2.07 -15.70
C VAL A 60 10.52 2.45 -16.43
N ASP A 61 11.39 3.23 -15.81
CA ASP A 61 12.66 3.69 -16.40
C ASP A 61 13.63 2.52 -16.67
N GLY A 62 13.51 1.43 -15.91
CA GLY A 62 14.25 0.18 -16.13
C GLY A 62 13.58 -0.81 -17.11
N SER A 63 12.39 -0.50 -17.64
CA SER A 63 11.67 -1.37 -18.58
C SER A 63 12.19 -1.24 -20.01
N SER A 64 11.82 -2.19 -20.89
CA SER A 64 12.27 -2.18 -22.29
C SER A 64 11.65 -1.06 -23.12
N THR A 65 10.44 -0.60 -22.78
CA THR A 65 9.72 0.45 -23.50
C THR A 65 9.90 1.82 -22.86
N MET A 66 10.41 1.88 -21.63
CA MET A 66 10.40 3.07 -20.76
C MET A 66 8.98 3.59 -20.47
N GLU A 67 7.98 2.73 -20.65
CA GLU A 67 6.56 3.01 -20.41
C GLU A 67 5.97 1.92 -19.51
N VAL A 68 4.78 2.14 -18.95
CA VAL A 68 4.17 1.20 -18.00
C VAL A 68 3.85 -0.16 -18.62
N ASP A 69 3.63 -0.21 -19.94
CA ASP A 69 3.39 -1.45 -20.69
C ASP A 69 4.59 -2.42 -20.70
N GLY A 70 5.80 -1.89 -20.49
CA GLY A 70 7.03 -2.67 -20.41
C GLY A 70 7.31 -3.25 -19.02
N VAL A 71 6.50 -2.91 -18.01
CA VAL A 71 6.66 -3.38 -16.63
C VAL A 71 5.93 -4.71 -16.44
N ASP A 72 6.60 -5.72 -15.86
CA ASP A 72 5.91 -6.97 -15.46
C ASP A 72 4.83 -6.66 -14.41
N LYS A 73 3.59 -7.07 -14.69
CA LYS A 73 2.44 -6.89 -13.79
C LYS A 73 2.69 -7.46 -12.39
N LYS A 74 3.54 -8.49 -12.26
CA LYS A 74 3.96 -9.04 -10.96
C LYS A 74 4.75 -8.04 -10.12
N ASP A 75 5.43 -7.10 -10.76
CA ASP A 75 6.23 -6.07 -10.10
C ASP A 75 5.42 -4.86 -9.64
N PHE A 76 4.16 -4.71 -10.09
CA PHE A 76 3.25 -3.71 -9.53
C PHE A 76 3.10 -3.83 -8.01
N ARG A 77 3.22 -5.05 -7.47
CA ARG A 77 3.18 -5.28 -6.02
C ARG A 77 4.30 -4.54 -5.26
N LYS A 78 5.46 -4.32 -5.88
CA LYS A 78 6.58 -3.57 -5.28
C LYS A 78 6.14 -2.13 -4.97
N VAL A 79 5.38 -1.52 -5.88
CA VAL A 79 4.78 -0.19 -5.70
C VAL A 79 3.71 -0.22 -4.60
N VAL A 80 2.82 -1.22 -4.65
CA VAL A 80 1.73 -1.41 -3.68
C VAL A 80 2.28 -1.54 -2.24
N ASP A 81 3.35 -2.32 -2.07
CA ASP A 81 3.94 -2.58 -0.76
C ASP A 81 4.56 -1.33 -0.13
N GLN A 82 4.98 -0.35 -0.95
CA GLN A 82 5.52 0.93 -0.48
C GLN A 82 4.45 1.99 -0.16
N CYS A 83 3.17 1.72 -0.44
CA CYS A 83 2.08 2.62 -0.07
C CYS A 83 1.57 2.34 1.36
N TYR A 84 1.63 3.36 2.22
CA TYR A 84 1.18 3.32 3.62
C TYR A 84 -0.20 3.93 3.86
N LEU A 85 -0.97 4.21 2.79
CA LEU A 85 -2.36 4.70 2.88
C LEU A 85 -2.53 6.01 3.69
N CYS A 86 -1.57 6.93 3.57
CA CYS A 86 -1.60 8.21 4.31
C CYS A 86 -2.41 9.33 3.63
N ASP A 87 -2.95 9.09 2.44
CA ASP A 87 -3.73 10.03 1.63
C ASP A 87 -3.06 11.34 1.20
N VAL A 88 -1.79 11.59 1.55
CA VAL A 88 -1.09 12.85 1.22
C VAL A 88 -1.02 13.10 -0.29
N CYS A 89 -0.73 12.07 -1.10
CA CYS A 89 -0.68 12.19 -2.55
C CYS A 89 -2.04 12.58 -3.16
N TYR A 90 -3.11 11.96 -2.66
CA TYR A 90 -4.49 12.21 -3.08
C TYR A 90 -4.95 13.61 -2.67
N MET A 91 -4.74 13.99 -1.41
CA MET A 91 -5.25 15.24 -0.87
C MET A 91 -4.46 16.47 -1.33
N THR A 92 -3.15 16.36 -1.57
CA THR A 92 -2.28 17.56 -1.64
C THR A 92 -1.42 17.70 -2.89
N LYS A 93 -1.35 16.69 -3.77
CA LYS A 93 -0.50 16.74 -4.97
C LYS A 93 -1.16 16.29 -6.26
N CYS A 94 -2.06 15.31 -6.21
CA CYS A 94 -2.65 14.76 -7.43
C CYS A 94 -3.64 15.77 -8.03
N PRO A 95 -3.45 16.23 -9.28
CA PRO A 95 -4.37 17.14 -9.96
C PRO A 95 -5.53 16.40 -10.65
N TYR A 96 -5.53 15.06 -10.60
CA TYR A 96 -6.43 14.17 -11.33
C TYR A 96 -7.41 13.42 -10.42
N THR A 97 -7.54 13.87 -9.18
CA THR A 97 -8.53 13.38 -8.22
C THR A 97 -9.95 13.79 -8.62
N PRO A 98 -10.99 13.08 -8.15
CA PRO A 98 -12.38 13.46 -8.38
C PRO A 98 -12.64 14.90 -7.89
N PRO A 99 -13.32 15.75 -8.69
CA PRO A 99 -14.19 15.43 -9.82
C PRO A 99 -13.52 15.36 -11.20
N HIS A 100 -12.17 15.34 -11.27
CA HIS A 100 -11.48 15.18 -12.55
C HIS A 100 -11.91 13.89 -13.27
N PRO A 101 -12.12 13.88 -14.60
CA PRO A 101 -12.63 12.71 -15.33
C PRO A 101 -11.79 11.43 -15.19
N TRP A 102 -10.49 11.58 -14.89
CA TRP A 102 -9.60 10.42 -14.67
C TRP A 102 -9.78 9.77 -13.31
N ASN A 103 -10.47 10.43 -12.37
CA ASN A 103 -10.96 9.86 -11.12
C ASN A 103 -9.87 9.09 -10.34
N VAL A 104 -8.67 9.66 -10.21
CA VAL A 104 -7.53 8.98 -9.60
C VAL A 104 -7.65 9.01 -8.08
N ASP A 105 -7.83 7.84 -7.47
CA ASP A 105 -7.71 7.64 -6.03
C ASP A 105 -6.64 6.56 -5.77
N PHE A 106 -5.38 6.98 -5.80
CA PHE A 106 -4.23 6.10 -5.63
C PHE A 106 -4.29 5.32 -4.30
N PRO A 107 -4.53 5.94 -3.13
CA PRO A 107 -4.66 5.21 -1.87
C PRO A 107 -5.75 4.13 -1.89
N HIS A 108 -6.94 4.40 -2.45
CA HIS A 108 -7.99 3.39 -2.57
C HIS A 108 -7.61 2.23 -3.50
N LEU A 109 -6.91 2.52 -4.59
CA LEU A 109 -6.40 1.47 -5.47
C LEU A 109 -5.34 0.60 -4.76
N MET A 110 -4.44 1.21 -3.98
CA MET A 110 -3.45 0.48 -3.18
C MET A 110 -4.13 -0.36 -2.09
N LEU A 111 -5.19 0.16 -1.45
CA LEU A 111 -5.99 -0.57 -0.49
C LEU A 111 -6.65 -1.81 -1.14
N ARG A 112 -7.27 -1.64 -2.32
CA ARG A 112 -7.82 -2.76 -3.11
C ARG A 112 -6.73 -3.79 -3.42
N ALA A 113 -5.56 -3.34 -3.90
CA ALA A 113 -4.46 -4.25 -4.24
C ALA A 113 -3.98 -5.07 -3.03
N LYS A 114 -3.87 -4.43 -1.84
CA LYS A 114 -3.53 -5.12 -0.60
C LYS A 114 -4.61 -6.11 -0.16
N ALA A 115 -5.89 -5.78 -0.36
CA ALA A 115 -7.00 -6.69 -0.07
C ALA A 115 -6.99 -7.93 -0.98
N VAL A 116 -6.74 -7.76 -2.29
CA VAL A 116 -6.58 -8.89 -3.23
C VAL A 116 -5.39 -9.76 -2.86
N LYS A 117 -4.23 -9.16 -2.55
CA LYS A 117 -3.03 -9.88 -2.07
C LYS A 117 -3.32 -10.72 -0.82
N PHE A 118 -4.12 -10.17 0.10
CA PHE A 118 -4.52 -10.89 1.32
C PHE A 118 -5.45 -12.07 1.00
N GLU A 119 -6.45 -11.87 0.14
CA GLU A 119 -7.40 -12.91 -0.29
C GLU A 119 -6.70 -14.08 -1.00
N ASN A 120 -5.71 -13.78 -1.84
CA ASN A 120 -4.90 -14.78 -2.53
C ASN A 120 -3.91 -15.53 -1.62
N GLY A 121 -3.81 -15.14 -0.34
CA GLY A 121 -2.84 -15.75 0.59
C GLY A 121 -1.39 -15.37 0.30
N GLU A 122 -1.15 -14.28 -0.41
CA GLU A 122 0.19 -13.80 -0.81
C GLU A 122 0.84 -12.89 0.25
N VAL A 123 0.27 -12.86 1.46
CA VAL A 123 0.81 -12.14 2.62
C VAL A 123 1.61 -13.07 3.52
N HIS A 124 2.69 -12.56 4.11
CA HIS A 124 3.46 -13.37 5.05
C HIS A 124 2.65 -13.68 6.31
N PHE A 125 2.91 -14.84 6.92
CA PHE A 125 2.29 -15.24 8.18
C PHE A 125 2.49 -14.18 9.28
N ARG A 126 3.70 -13.60 9.35
CA ARG A 126 4.03 -12.50 10.26
C ARG A 126 3.05 -11.35 10.08
N ASP A 127 2.82 -10.90 8.85
CA ASP A 127 1.99 -9.73 8.57
C ASP A 127 0.52 -10.01 8.94
N LYS A 128 0.01 -11.22 8.64
CA LYS A 128 -1.34 -11.66 9.04
C LYS A 128 -1.52 -11.72 10.56
N PHE A 129 -0.50 -12.20 11.28
CA PHE A 129 -0.50 -12.24 12.73
C PHE A 129 -0.43 -10.83 13.34
N LEU A 130 0.50 -10.00 12.86
CA LEU A 130 0.70 -8.62 13.34
C LEU A 130 -0.51 -7.71 13.07
N SER A 131 -1.23 -7.93 11.96
CA SER A 131 -2.42 -7.16 11.63
C SER A 131 -3.66 -7.56 12.44
N ASN A 132 -3.64 -8.72 13.12
CA ASN A 132 -4.78 -9.19 13.91
C ASN A 132 -4.70 -8.68 15.35
N THR A 133 -5.10 -7.43 15.55
CA THR A 133 -5.05 -6.75 16.85
C THR A 133 -5.87 -7.45 17.93
N ASP A 134 -6.97 -8.10 17.57
CA ASP A 134 -7.84 -8.80 18.53
C ASP A 134 -7.15 -10.05 19.09
N ALA A 135 -6.58 -10.88 18.20
CA ALA A 135 -5.84 -12.07 18.62
C ALA A 135 -4.59 -11.70 19.42
N LEU A 136 -3.85 -10.67 18.99
CA LEU A 136 -2.69 -10.14 19.70
C LEU A 136 -3.07 -9.59 21.07
N GLY A 137 -4.13 -8.79 21.14
CA GLY A 137 -4.63 -8.21 22.38
C GLY A 137 -5.12 -9.29 23.35
N SER A 138 -5.82 -10.30 22.85
CA SER A 138 -6.24 -11.46 23.65
C SER A 138 -5.04 -12.21 24.21
N LEU A 139 -4.03 -12.50 23.39
CA LEU A 139 -2.81 -13.20 23.82
C LEU A 139 -1.99 -12.37 24.83
N ALA A 140 -1.78 -11.08 24.54
CA ALA A 140 -1.07 -10.14 25.40
C ALA A 140 -1.86 -9.80 26.68
N GLY A 141 -3.17 -10.04 26.70
CA GLY A 141 -4.01 -9.87 27.88
C GLY A 141 -3.89 -11.01 28.90
N ILE A 142 -3.32 -12.16 28.54
CA ILE A 142 -3.19 -13.31 29.44
C ILE A 142 -2.11 -13.02 30.50
N PRO A 143 -2.44 -12.97 31.80
CA PRO A 143 -1.48 -12.61 32.85
C PRO A 143 -0.26 -13.51 32.91
N ILE A 144 -0.43 -14.81 32.66
CA ILE A 144 0.67 -15.78 32.67
C ILE A 144 1.63 -15.51 31.49
N VAL A 145 1.10 -15.19 30.32
CA VAL A 145 1.93 -14.87 29.14
C VAL A 145 2.76 -13.62 29.41
N THR A 146 2.13 -12.55 29.89
CA THR A 146 2.83 -11.29 30.17
C THR A 146 3.86 -11.41 31.28
N GLN A 147 3.53 -12.10 32.38
CA GLN A 147 4.47 -12.36 33.48
C GLN A 147 5.67 -13.18 33.01
N THR A 148 5.43 -14.21 32.19
CA THR A 148 6.50 -15.06 31.64
C THR A 148 7.41 -14.26 30.72
N VAL A 149 6.84 -13.52 29.75
CA VAL A 149 7.62 -12.67 28.83
C VAL A 149 8.43 -11.62 29.59
N ASN A 150 7.84 -10.97 30.60
CA ASN A 150 8.53 -9.99 31.43
C ASN A 150 9.67 -10.62 32.26
N ALA A 151 9.49 -11.84 32.76
CA ALA A 151 10.53 -12.55 33.49
C ALA A 151 11.70 -12.94 32.56
N VAL A 152 11.39 -13.44 31.35
CA VAL A 152 12.39 -13.80 30.35
C VAL A 152 13.19 -12.59 29.89
N ASN A 153 12.53 -11.46 29.58
CA ASN A 153 13.19 -10.22 29.14
C ASN A 153 14.12 -9.58 30.19
N LYS A 154 13.98 -9.95 31.48
CA LYS A 154 14.89 -9.51 32.54
C LYS A 154 16.18 -10.33 32.61
N THR A 155 16.28 -11.45 31.88
CA THR A 155 17.49 -12.29 31.89
C THR A 155 18.57 -11.71 30.98
N LYS A 156 19.83 -11.79 31.41
CA LYS A 156 20.98 -11.32 30.61
C LYS A 156 21.13 -12.09 29.29
N LEU A 157 20.78 -13.38 29.29
CA LEU A 157 20.84 -14.22 28.09
C LEU A 157 19.82 -13.77 27.04
N ALA A 158 18.55 -13.62 27.42
CA ALA A 158 17.52 -13.17 26.49
C ALA A 158 17.82 -11.77 25.95
N ARG A 159 18.35 -10.88 26.81
CA ARG A 159 18.77 -9.54 26.40
C ARG A 159 19.93 -9.56 25.42
N GLY A 160 20.98 -10.36 25.68
CA GLY A 160 22.11 -10.50 24.76
C GLY A 160 21.68 -11.07 23.39
N MET A 161 20.83 -12.10 23.39
CA MET A 161 20.29 -12.67 22.15
C MET A 161 19.40 -11.68 21.38
N MET A 162 18.64 -10.84 22.09
CA MET A 162 17.83 -9.79 21.47
C MET A 162 18.72 -8.69 20.86
N GLU A 163 19.77 -8.29 21.57
CA GLU A 163 20.75 -7.31 21.08
C GLU A 163 21.44 -7.84 19.81
N ASP A 164 21.90 -9.09 19.77
CA ASP A 164 22.55 -9.67 18.58
C ASP A 164 21.61 -9.83 17.36
N ALA A 165 20.30 -9.96 17.59
CA ALA A 165 19.33 -10.22 16.53
C ALA A 165 18.72 -8.95 15.91
N ILE A 166 18.69 -7.84 16.67
CA ILE A 166 18.00 -6.60 16.29
C ILE A 166 18.94 -5.38 16.30
N GLY A 167 20.16 -5.54 16.85
CA GLY A 167 21.20 -4.51 16.98
C GLY A 167 22.46 -4.83 16.17
#